data_AF-A0A7X6VTN0-F1
#
_entry.id   AF-A0A7X6VTN0-F1
#
_cell.length_a   1.000
_cell.length_b   1.000
_cell.length_c   1.000
_cell.angle_alpha   90.00
_cell.angle_beta   90.00
_cell.angle_gamma   90.00
#
_symmetry.space_group_name_H-M   'P 1'
#
loop_
_entity.id
_entity.type
_entity.pdbx_description
1 polymer ?
#
loop_
_entity_poly.entity_id
_entity_poly.type
_entity_poly.pdbx_seq_one_letter_code
_entity_poly.pdbx_strand_id
1 'polypeptide(L)'
;MDGMVIVFFSILAICLLLIIITLASLPQLGDERRNFIKMKAQSYTFGVVIVYMLIRVAESIYVTYWTDNSFEGIDPLIFLVVISIIYLTALLFTKKRYGG
;
A
#
# COMPACT_ATOMS: atom_id res chain seq x y z
N MET A 1 -19.76 -11.25 -13.61
CA MET A 1 -19.03 -10.22 -12.83
C MET A 1 -18.43 -10.78 -11.53
N ASP A 2 -18.48 -12.09 -11.32
CA ASP A 2 -18.19 -12.66 -9.99
C ASP A 2 -16.74 -13.11 -9.82
N GLY A 3 -16.12 -13.71 -10.84
CA GLY A 3 -14.77 -14.27 -10.70
C GLY A 3 -13.67 -13.24 -10.43
N MET A 4 -13.68 -12.11 -11.15
CA MET A 4 -12.60 -11.12 -11.05
C MET A 4 -12.61 -10.38 -9.71
N VAL A 5 -13.79 -9.99 -9.24
CA VAL A 5 -13.97 -9.34 -7.93
C VAL A 5 -13.57 -10.30 -6.81
N ILE A 6 -13.94 -11.58 -6.89
CA ILE A 6 -13.53 -12.61 -5.92
C ILE A 6 -11.99 -12.74 -5.87
N VAL A 7 -11.32 -12.68 -7.02
CA VAL A 7 -9.84 -12.72 -7.07
C VAL A 7 -9.23 -11.48 -6.40
N PHE A 8 -9.76 -10.29 -6.65
CA PHE A 8 -9.26 -9.08 -5.99
C PHE A 8 -9.43 -9.11 -4.47
N PHE A 9 -10.62 -9.52 -3.99
CA PHE A 9 -10.87 -9.65 -2.55
C PHE A 9 -10.03 -10.75 -1.90
N SER A 10 -9.77 -11.87 -2.59
CA SER A 10 -8.93 -12.94 -2.05
C SER A 10 -7.46 -12.50 -1.92
N ILE A 11 -6.91 -11.80 -2.92
CA ILE A 11 -5.56 -11.22 -2.86
C ILE A 11 -5.46 -10.20 -1.72
N LEU A 12 -6.47 -9.34 -1.58
CA LEU A 12 -6.54 -8.35 -0.50
C LEU A 12 -6.57 -9.04 0.87
N ALA A 13 -7.41 -10.07 1.03
CA ALA A 13 -7.51 -10.84 2.27
C ALA A 13 -6.18 -11.52 2.63
N ILE A 14 -5.48 -12.11 1.65
CA ILE A 14 -4.15 -12.71 1.85
C ILE A 14 -3.13 -11.65 2.29
N CYS A 15 -3.11 -10.48 1.64
CA CYS A 15 -2.23 -9.39 2.04
C CYS A 15 -2.50 -8.94 3.48
N LEU A 16 -3.77 -8.74 3.86
CA LEU A 16 -4.14 -8.35 5.22
C LEU A 16 -3.74 -9.41 6.24
N LEU A 17 -3.97 -10.69 5.96
CA LEU A 17 -3.52 -11.79 6.80
C LEU A 17 -2.01 -11.77 7.01
N LEU A 18 -1.22 -11.61 5.95
CA LEU A 18 0.23 -11.50 6.03
C LEU A 18 0.68 -10.28 6.82
N ILE A 19 0.00 -9.14 6.68
CA ILE A 19 0.27 -7.94 7.49
C ILE A 19 0.01 -8.24 8.97
N ILE A 20 -1.12 -8.85 9.32
CA ILE A 20 -1.48 -9.18 10.70
C ILE A 20 -0.47 -10.16 11.31
N ILE A 21 -0.12 -11.24 10.60
CA ILE A 21 0.88 -12.22 11.05
C ILE A 21 2.23 -11.53 11.27
N THR A 22 2.63 -10.68 10.33
CA THR A 22 3.88 -9.93 10.45
C THR A 22 3.84 -9.03 11.68
N LEU A 23 2.76 -8.27 11.89
CA LEU A 23 2.54 -7.42 13.05
C LEU A 23 2.52 -8.19 14.38
N ALA A 24 1.92 -9.38 14.40
CA ALA A 24 1.85 -10.27 15.56
C ALA A 24 3.20 -10.92 15.89
N SER A 25 4.12 -11.01 14.93
CA SER A 25 5.49 -11.48 15.17
C SER A 25 6.45 -10.40 15.67
N LEU A 26 6.10 -9.11 15.58
CA LEU A 26 6.90 -8.01 16.15
C LEU A 26 7.02 -7.96 17.69
N PRO A 27 6.05 -8.36 18.54
CA PRO A 27 6.18 -8.26 20.00
C PRO A 27 7.35 -9.05 20.63
N GLN A 28 8.02 -9.94 19.90
CA GLN A 28 9.28 -10.53 20.36
C GLN A 28 10.43 -9.51 20.40
N LEU A 29 10.28 -8.39 19.67
CA LEU A 29 11.12 -7.21 19.77
C LEU A 29 10.47 -6.25 20.78
N GLY A 30 11.25 -5.77 21.75
CA GLY A 30 10.76 -4.80 22.75
C GLY A 30 10.00 -3.60 22.14
N ASP A 31 9.12 -3.00 22.95
CA ASP A 31 8.09 -2.05 22.49
C ASP A 31 8.60 -0.89 21.63
N GLU A 32 9.78 -0.34 21.94
CA GLU A 32 10.38 0.76 21.17
C GLU A 32 10.74 0.32 19.73
N ARG A 33 11.30 -0.89 19.56
CA ARG A 33 11.70 -1.41 18.26
C ARG A 33 10.49 -1.73 17.39
N ARG A 34 9.43 -2.28 18.00
CA ARG A 34 8.15 -2.53 17.34
C ARG A 34 7.57 -1.23 16.77
N ASN A 35 7.53 -0.16 17.55
CA ASN A 35 7.02 1.12 17.09
C ASN A 35 7.89 1.72 15.98
N PHE A 36 9.22 1.62 16.11
CA PHE A 36 10.13 2.08 15.06
C PHE A 36 9.89 1.38 13.71
N ILE A 37 9.74 0.05 13.71
CA ILE A 37 9.51 -0.73 12.48
C ILE A 37 8.18 -0.35 11.83
N LYS A 38 7.11 -0.24 12.62
CA LYS A 38 5.79 0.17 12.12
C LYS A 38 5.83 1.57 11.52
N MET A 39 6.38 2.52 12.26
CA MET A 39 6.48 3.92 11.82
C MET A 39 7.26 4.02 10.50
N LYS A 40 8.39 3.32 10.39
CA LYS A 40 9.23 3.36 9.19
C LYS A 40 8.55 2.72 7.97
N ALA A 41 7.85 1.60 8.16
CA ALA A 41 7.06 0.99 7.09
C ALA A 41 5.89 1.88 6.62
N GLN A 42 5.22 2.53 7.58
CA GLN A 42 4.14 3.49 7.29
C GLN A 42 4.65 4.71 6.55
N SER A 43 5.75 5.33 7.00
CA SER A 43 6.34 6.51 6.33
C SER A 43 6.78 6.20 4.90
N TYR A 44 7.35 5.02 4.64
CA TYR A 44 7.74 4.63 3.29
C TYR A 44 6.51 4.49 2.37
N THR A 45 5.48 3.78 2.85
CA THR A 45 4.23 3.59 2.11
C THR A 45 3.54 4.93 1.84
N PHE A 46 3.53 5.83 2.84
CA PHE A 46 2.98 7.17 2.71
C PHE A 46 3.69 7.98 1.63
N GLY A 47 5.03 7.91 1.56
CA GLY A 47 5.80 8.56 0.49
C GLY A 47 5.41 8.07 -0.90
N VAL A 48 5.23 6.74 -1.06
CA VAL A 48 4.79 6.17 -2.34
C VAL A 48 3.40 6.66 -2.73
N VAL A 49 2.47 6.72 -1.77
CA VAL A 49 1.10 7.22 -2.00
C VAL A 49 1.11 8.69 -2.41
N ILE A 50 1.94 9.53 -1.79
CA ILE A 50 2.05 10.94 -2.17
C ILE A 50 2.54 11.08 -3.61
N VAL A 51 3.61 10.36 -3.99
CA VAL A 51 4.15 10.42 -5.36
C VAL A 51 3.09 9.98 -6.36
N TYR A 52 2.39 8.88 -6.08
CA TYR A 52 1.29 8.41 -6.92
C TYR A 52 0.16 9.45 -7.05
N MET A 53 -0.25 10.08 -5.94
CA MET A 53 -1.28 11.12 -5.95
C MET A 53 -0.85 12.35 -6.77
N LEU A 54 0.42 12.78 -6.66
CA LEU A 54 0.95 13.89 -7.45
C LEU A 54 0.90 13.59 -8.94
N ILE A 55 1.25 12.37 -9.35
CA ILE A 55 1.15 11.94 -10.75
C ILE A 55 -0.30 12.00 -11.23
N ARG A 56 -1.26 11.50 -10.43
CA ARG A 56 -2.68 11.52 -10.79
C ARG A 56 -3.25 12.93 -10.90
N VAL A 57 -2.79 13.86 -10.06
CA VAL A 57 -3.15 15.29 -10.18
C VAL A 57 -2.54 15.91 -11.44
N ALA A 58 -1.28 15.60 -11.76
CA ALA A 58 -0.65 16.11 -12.98
C ALA A 58 -1.35 15.58 -14.24
N GLU A 59 -1.72 14.30 -14.24
CA GLU A 59 -2.46 13.65 -15.32
C GLU A 59 -3.87 14.25 -15.48
N SER A 60 -4.59 14.51 -14.39
CA SER A 60 -5.92 15.12 -14.47
C SER A 60 -5.86 16.53 -15.06
N ILE A 61 -4.86 17.33 -14.69
CA ILE A 61 -4.61 18.65 -15.29
C ILE A 61 -4.26 18.49 -16.77
N TYR A 62 -3.32 17.61 -17.12
CA TYR A 62 -2.90 17.41 -18.49
C TYR A 62 -4.07 17.00 -19.40
N VAL A 63 -4.85 16.01 -18.99
CA VAL A 63 -6.01 15.52 -19.76
C VAL A 63 -7.04 16.64 -19.90
N THR A 64 -7.37 17.36 -18.82
CA THR A 64 -8.40 18.42 -18.86
C THR A 64 -8.04 19.60 -19.77
N TYR A 65 -6.76 19.97 -19.85
CA TYR A 65 -6.33 21.16 -20.59
C TYR A 65 -5.77 20.87 -21.99
N TRP A 66 -5.22 19.68 -22.23
CA TRP A 66 -4.54 19.34 -23.49
C TRP A 66 -5.26 18.27 -24.32
N THR A 67 -6.28 17.58 -23.79
CA THR A 67 -7.01 16.53 -24.51
C THR A 67 -8.52 16.71 -24.33
N ASP A 68 -9.35 16.36 -25.33
CA ASP A 68 -10.82 16.32 -25.16
C ASP A 68 -11.32 15.05 -24.45
N ASN A 69 -10.42 14.30 -23.81
CA ASN A 69 -10.74 13.03 -23.16
C ASN A 69 -11.15 13.26 -21.71
N SER A 70 -11.99 12.37 -21.17
CA SER A 70 -12.33 12.37 -19.76
C SER A 70 -11.24 11.68 -18.93
N PHE A 71 -10.81 12.31 -17.84
CA PHE A 71 -9.93 11.66 -16.87
C PHE A 71 -10.66 10.51 -16.18
N GLU A 72 -10.25 9.27 -16.46
CA GLU A 72 -10.69 8.11 -15.71
C GLU A 72 -10.03 8.16 -14.33
N GLY A 73 -10.86 8.21 -13.28
CA GLY A 73 -10.44 8.34 -11.89
C GLY A 73 -9.63 7.15 -11.37
N ILE A 74 -9.39 7.11 -10.07
CA ILE A 74 -8.65 5.99 -9.45
C ILE A 74 -9.64 4.87 -9.14
N ASP A 75 -9.38 3.67 -9.67
CA ASP A 75 -10.10 2.46 -9.28
C ASP A 75 -9.83 2.13 -7.80
N PRO A 76 -10.83 2.21 -6.90
CA PRO A 76 -10.60 2.06 -5.46
C PRO A 76 -10.07 0.68 -5.08
N LEU A 77 -10.51 -0.37 -5.78
CA LEU A 77 -10.09 -1.75 -5.54
C LEU A 77 -8.61 -1.96 -5.91
N ILE A 78 -8.20 -1.49 -7.09
CA ILE A 78 -6.81 -1.60 -7.55
C ILE A 78 -5.90 -0.82 -6.59
N PHE A 79 -6.31 0.39 -6.21
CA PHE A 79 -5.56 1.21 -5.27
C PHE A 79 -5.35 0.52 -3.91
N LEU A 80 -6.41 -0.09 -3.35
CA LEU A 80 -6.35 -0.83 -2.09
C LEU A 80 -5.42 -2.04 -2.13
N VAL A 81 -5.43 -2.78 -3.24
CA VAL A 81 -4.55 -3.96 -3.39
C VAL A 81 -3.10 -3.51 -3.53
N VAL A 82 -2.83 -2.52 -4.37
CA VAL A 82 -1.48 -2.00 -4.62
C VAL A 82 -0.88 -1.42 -3.34
N ILE A 83 -1.60 -0.56 -2.61
CA ILE A 83 -1.09 0.03 -1.36
C ILE A 83 -0.85 -1.05 -0.29
N SER A 84 -1.71 -2.08 -0.23
CA SER A 84 -1.54 -3.19 0.71
C SER A 84 -0.28 -4.01 0.42
N ILE A 85 0.02 -4.27 -0.85
CA ILE A 85 1.24 -4.96 -1.28
C ILE A 85 2.49 -4.11 -0.96
N ILE A 86 2.44 -2.81 -1.26
CA ILE A 86 3.54 -1.88 -0.96
C ILE A 86 3.82 -1.85 0.54
N TYR A 87 2.76 -1.71 1.36
CA TYR A 87 2.89 -1.70 2.81
C TYR A 87 3.44 -3.01 3.35
N LEU A 88 2.93 -4.16 2.88
CA LEU A 88 3.44 -5.47 3.27
C LEU A 88 4.93 -5.62 2.93
N THR A 89 5.34 -5.21 1.74
CA THR A 89 6.74 -5.25 1.29
C THR A 89 7.62 -4.37 2.17
N ALA A 90 7.18 -3.13 2.44
CA ALA A 90 7.88 -2.20 3.32
C ALA A 90 7.99 -2.75 4.76
N LEU A 91 6.92 -3.37 5.27
CA LEU A 91 6.88 -3.96 6.61
C LEU A 91 7.83 -5.15 6.72
N LEU A 92 7.83 -6.06 5.75
CA LEU A 92 8.74 -7.21 5.71
C LEU A 92 10.21 -6.77 5.56
N PHE A 93 10.48 -5.79 4.71
CA PHE A 93 11.84 -5.24 4.55
C PHE A 93 12.33 -4.59 5.85
N THR A 94 11.49 -3.79 6.49
CA THR A 94 11.84 -3.11 7.75
C THR A 94 11.97 -4.10 8.90
N LYS A 95 11.11 -5.13 8.96
CA LYS A 95 11.25 -6.25 9.90
C LYS A 95 12.57 -6.99 9.67
N LYS A 96 12.93 -7.36 8.44
CA LYS A 96 14.20 -8.05 8.16
C LYS A 96 15.42 -7.20 8.54
N ARG A 97 15.35 -5.88 8.32
CA ARG A 97 16.46 -4.97 8.55
C ARG A 97 16.68 -4.59 10.01
N TYR A 98 15.61 -4.47 10.79
CA TYR A 98 15.66 -3.98 12.19
C TYR A 98 15.18 -5.03 13.21
N GLY A 99 14.79 -6.21 12.73
CA GLY A 99 14.21 -7.33 13.49
C GLY A 99 15.18 -8.08 14.39
N GLY A 100 16.46 -8.15 14.01
CA GLY A 100 17.41 -9.10 14.60
C GLY A 100 17.16 -10.51 14.08
#